data_AF-A0A7T0JLQ9-F1
#
_entry.id   AF-A0A7T0JLQ9-F1
#
_cell.length_a   1.000
_cell.length_b   1.000
_cell.length_c   1.000
_cell.angle_alpha   90.00
_cell.angle_beta   90.00
_cell.angle_gamma   90.00
#
_symmetry.space_group_name_H-M   'P 1'
#
loop_
_entity.id
_entity.type
_entity.pdbx_description
1 polymer ?
#
loop_
_entity_poly.entity_id
_entity_poly.type
_entity_poly.pdbx_seq_one_letter_code
_entity_poly.pdbx_strand_id
1 'polypeptide(L)'
;MLQGYRPQLRYLLLDEGRYNDVELGESQNLVSALFQLENSRSTEDIQAVLERLIDWLKEPSQTSLRRAFTVWMRRVLLPAKKAPKVELPPLTDLHEVHTMLAERVKQWAEEWKEQGLREGRQEGRKEGRQEGLQQGEAETLLKLFKLKFGEVPDWAVQKILEADKAQLDSWVELILTADSVESLLG
;
A
#
# COMPACT_ATOMS: atom_id res chain seq x y z
N MET A 1 2.52 -31.87 38.81
CA MET A 1 3.46 -32.71 38.05
C MET A 1 3.28 -32.48 36.54
N LEU A 2 3.78 -31.37 35.97
CA LEU A 2 3.76 -31.13 34.51
C LEU A 2 5.06 -30.48 33.97
N GLN A 3 6.10 -30.32 34.80
CA GLN A 3 7.38 -29.75 34.36
C GLN A 3 8.19 -30.67 33.44
N GLY A 4 7.95 -31.98 33.46
CA GLY A 4 8.68 -32.97 32.65
C GLY A 4 8.22 -33.10 31.19
N TYR A 5 7.13 -32.44 30.79
CA TYR A 5 6.55 -32.53 29.44
C TYR A 5 6.69 -31.25 28.61
N ARG A 6 7.51 -30.28 29.04
CA ARG A 6 7.81 -29.10 28.21
C ARG A 6 8.87 -29.46 27.17
N PRO A 7 8.55 -29.40 25.86
CA PRO A 7 9.54 -29.63 24.82
C PRO A 7 10.63 -28.57 24.90
N GLN A 8 11.86 -28.98 25.20
CA GLN A 8 13.05 -28.13 25.07
C GLN A 8 13.50 -28.15 23.61
N LEU A 9 12.84 -27.32 22.80
CA LEU A 9 13.29 -27.06 21.44
C LEU A 9 14.49 -26.10 21.53
N ARG A 10 15.65 -26.52 21.04
CA ARG A 10 16.73 -25.58 20.74
C ARG A 10 16.33 -24.84 19.48
N TYR A 11 15.88 -23.61 19.62
CA TYR A 11 15.62 -22.71 18.50
C TYR A 11 16.69 -21.62 18.48
N LEU A 12 17.12 -21.24 17.28
CA LEU A 12 17.90 -20.03 17.06
C LEU A 12 16.88 -18.92 16.82
N LEU A 13 16.71 -18.02 17.80
CA LEU A 13 15.88 -16.83 17.63
C LEU A 13 16.63 -15.85 16.72
N LEU A 14 16.14 -15.70 15.51
CA LEU A 14 16.60 -14.67 14.58
C LEU A 14 15.63 -13.49 14.69
N ASP A 15 16.09 -12.43 15.35
CA ASP A 15 15.32 -11.20 15.54
C ASP A 15 15.53 -10.27 14.34
N GLU A 16 14.49 -10.13 13.52
CA GLU A 16 14.49 -9.34 12.28
C GLU A 16 14.74 -7.84 12.52
N GLY A 17 14.43 -7.31 13.71
CA GLY A 17 14.57 -5.89 14.04
C GLY A 17 15.94 -5.49 14.59
N ARG A 18 16.84 -6.45 14.86
CA ARG A 18 18.14 -6.20 15.51
C ARG A 18 19.34 -6.25 14.58
N TYR A 19 19.17 -6.70 13.34
CA TYR A 19 20.27 -6.70 12.39
C TYR A 19 20.34 -5.35 11.68
N ASN A 20 21.28 -4.51 12.13
CA ASN A 20 21.72 -3.38 11.33
C ASN A 20 22.32 -3.91 10.01
N ASP A 21 21.99 -3.27 8.88
CA ASP A 21 22.47 -3.63 7.53
C ASP A 21 23.99 -3.84 7.43
N VAL A 22 24.76 -3.29 8.38
CA VAL A 22 26.23 -3.29 8.43
C VAL A 22 26.82 -4.64 8.91
N GLU A 23 26.17 -5.37 9.82
CA GLU A 23 26.72 -6.64 10.35
C GLU A 23 26.39 -7.86 9.46
N LEU A 24 25.45 -7.71 8.52
CA LEU A 24 25.01 -8.76 7.59
C LEU A 24 25.90 -8.88 6.33
N GLY A 25 26.86 -7.97 6.14
CA GLY A 25 27.74 -7.96 4.97
C GLY A 25 28.85 -9.02 4.98
N GLU A 26 29.28 -9.47 6.16
CA GLU A 26 30.54 -10.22 6.31
C GLU A 26 30.37 -11.74 6.50
N SER A 27 29.17 -12.21 6.84
CA SER A 27 28.90 -13.64 7.03
C SER A 27 28.06 -14.17 5.86
N GLN A 28 28.49 -15.28 5.23
CA GLN A 28 27.70 -16.02 4.22
C GLN A 28 26.43 -16.61 4.86
N ASN A 29 25.43 -15.78 5.12
CA ASN A 29 24.20 -16.17 5.79
C ASN A 29 23.01 -16.07 4.85
N LEU A 30 22.50 -17.23 4.43
CA LEU A 30 21.35 -17.36 3.54
C LEU A 30 20.05 -16.84 4.15
N VAL A 31 19.92 -16.88 5.48
CA VAL A 31 18.74 -16.34 6.16
C VAL A 31 18.74 -14.82 6.11
N SER A 32 19.91 -14.21 6.28
CA SER A 32 20.08 -12.76 6.13
C SER A 32 19.80 -12.30 4.71
N ALA A 33 20.23 -13.06 3.70
CA ALA A 33 19.88 -12.79 2.30
C ALA A 33 18.36 -12.90 2.05
N LEU A 34 17.68 -13.87 2.67
CA LEU A 34 16.23 -14.00 2.56
C LEU A 34 15.51 -12.75 3.10
N PHE A 35 15.87 -12.29 4.29
CA PHE A 35 15.29 -11.10 4.89
C PHE A 35 15.59 -9.83 4.08
N GLN A 36 16.81 -9.69 3.57
CA GLN A 36 17.17 -8.55 2.71
C GLN A 36 16.36 -8.55 1.40
N LEU A 37 16.07 -9.72 0.83
CA LEU A 37 15.19 -9.83 -0.35
C LEU A 37 13.75 -9.44 -0.02
N GLU A 38 13.23 -9.86 1.12
CA GLU A 38 11.85 -9.54 1.53
C GLU A 38 11.68 -8.04 1.78
N ASN A 39 12.61 -7.44 2.52
CA ASN A 39 12.61 -6.03 2.91
C ASN A 39 13.16 -5.08 1.81
N SER A 40 13.53 -5.61 0.65
CA SER A 40 14.05 -4.81 -0.46
C SER A 40 13.02 -3.77 -0.94
N ARG A 41 13.48 -2.55 -1.21
CA ARG A 41 12.60 -1.47 -1.71
C ARG A 41 12.80 -1.19 -3.18
N SER A 42 13.96 -1.57 -3.70
CA SER A 42 14.32 -1.42 -5.10
C SER A 42 14.71 -2.75 -5.74
N THR A 43 14.68 -2.80 -7.06
CA THR A 43 15.18 -3.93 -7.84
C THR A 43 16.70 -4.06 -7.74
N GLU A 44 17.39 -2.95 -7.54
CA GLU A 44 18.83 -2.85 -7.34
C GLU A 44 19.25 -3.56 -6.03
N ASP A 45 18.47 -3.39 -4.96
CA ASP A 45 18.68 -4.13 -3.70
C ASP A 45 18.56 -5.64 -3.93
N ILE A 46 17.54 -6.06 -4.71
CA ILE A 46 17.33 -7.47 -5.05
C ILE A 46 18.52 -8.01 -5.85
N GLN A 47 19.02 -7.25 -6.83
CA GLN A 47 20.18 -7.63 -7.63
C GLN A 47 21.44 -7.82 -6.79
N ALA A 48 21.73 -6.89 -5.88
CA ALA A 48 22.89 -6.97 -5.01
C ALA A 48 22.85 -8.20 -4.08
N VAL A 49 21.67 -8.61 -3.61
CA VAL A 49 21.51 -9.85 -2.84
C VAL A 49 21.63 -11.08 -3.74
N LEU A 50 21.05 -11.04 -4.95
CA LEU A 50 21.13 -12.12 -5.92
C LEU A 50 22.56 -12.43 -6.35
N GLU A 51 23.38 -11.42 -6.61
CA GLU A 51 24.78 -11.61 -6.99
C GLU A 51 25.57 -12.35 -5.91
N ARG A 52 25.33 -11.98 -4.63
CA ARG A 52 25.90 -12.70 -3.49
C ARG A 52 25.39 -14.13 -3.40
N LEU A 53 24.07 -14.35 -3.57
CA LEU A 53 23.49 -15.70 -3.55
C LEU A 53 24.04 -16.59 -4.67
N ILE A 54 24.26 -16.02 -5.86
CA ILE A 54 24.86 -16.74 -6.99
C ILE A 54 26.28 -17.19 -6.64
N ASP A 55 27.11 -16.30 -6.06
CA ASP A 55 28.47 -16.65 -5.66
C ASP A 55 28.49 -17.65 -4.48
N TRP A 56 27.63 -17.49 -3.48
CA TRP A 56 27.56 -18.38 -2.32
C TRP A 56 27.03 -19.77 -2.64
N LEU A 57 26.16 -19.87 -3.66
CA LEU A 57 25.49 -21.11 -4.09
C LEU A 57 26.08 -21.68 -5.38
N LYS A 58 27.35 -21.40 -5.71
CA LYS A 58 27.99 -21.88 -6.95
C LYS A 58 28.36 -23.36 -6.93
N GLU A 59 28.63 -23.93 -5.76
CA GLU A 59 29.10 -25.31 -5.63
C GLU A 59 28.04 -26.33 -6.07
N PRO A 60 28.42 -27.45 -6.73
CA PRO A 60 27.47 -28.47 -7.17
C PRO A 60 26.62 -29.08 -6.04
N SER A 61 27.18 -29.15 -4.83
CA SER A 61 26.50 -29.67 -3.63
C SER A 61 25.30 -28.83 -3.20
N GLN A 62 25.24 -27.55 -3.60
CA GLN A 62 24.19 -26.60 -3.21
C GLN A 62 23.05 -26.51 -4.24
N THR A 63 23.00 -27.41 -5.23
CA THR A 63 22.00 -27.40 -6.30
C THR A 63 20.56 -27.40 -5.78
N SER A 64 20.26 -28.15 -4.71
CA SER A 64 18.92 -28.18 -4.10
C SER A 64 18.51 -26.82 -3.53
N LEU A 65 19.45 -26.11 -2.91
CA LEU A 65 19.23 -24.82 -2.27
C LEU A 65 19.08 -23.71 -3.30
N ARG A 66 19.93 -23.70 -4.34
CA ARG A 66 19.79 -22.82 -5.49
C ARG A 66 18.41 -22.96 -6.12
N ARG A 67 17.95 -24.20 -6.34
CA ARG A 67 16.60 -24.47 -6.85
C ARG A 67 15.50 -23.98 -5.90
N ALA A 68 15.65 -24.17 -4.58
CA ALA A 68 14.69 -23.72 -3.59
C ALA A 68 14.52 -22.19 -3.62
N PHE A 69 15.64 -21.44 -3.66
CA PHE A 69 15.62 -19.99 -3.83
C PHE A 69 14.96 -19.57 -5.14
N THR A 70 15.30 -20.19 -6.28
CA THR A 70 14.65 -19.87 -7.56
C THR A 70 13.13 -20.07 -7.49
N VAL A 71 12.68 -21.19 -6.93
CA VAL A 71 11.24 -21.49 -6.81
C VAL A 71 10.55 -20.49 -5.88
N TRP A 72 11.15 -20.19 -4.73
CA TRP A 72 10.62 -19.21 -3.79
C TRP A 72 10.53 -17.82 -4.43
N MET A 73 11.60 -17.37 -5.09
CA MET A 73 11.61 -16.07 -5.77
C MET A 73 10.52 -15.98 -6.83
N ARG A 74 10.39 -17.01 -7.67
CA ARG A 74 9.36 -17.05 -8.72
C ARG A 74 7.94 -17.05 -8.15
N ARG A 75 7.70 -17.70 -7.01
CA ARG A 75 6.35 -17.92 -6.46
C ARG A 75 5.92 -16.89 -5.43
N VAL A 76 6.86 -16.26 -4.73
CA VAL A 76 6.59 -15.38 -3.59
C VAL A 76 7.17 -13.99 -3.85
N LEU A 77 8.48 -13.88 -4.01
CA LEU A 77 9.15 -12.58 -4.09
C LEU A 77 8.75 -11.77 -5.33
N LEU A 78 8.94 -12.33 -6.53
CA LEU A 78 8.70 -11.62 -7.79
C LEU A 78 7.22 -11.27 -7.98
N PRO A 79 6.24 -12.15 -7.68
CA PRO A 79 4.83 -11.77 -7.73
C PRO A 79 4.45 -10.62 -6.80
N ALA A 80 5.11 -10.49 -5.65
CA ALA A 80 4.87 -9.39 -4.71
C ALA A 80 5.52 -8.07 -5.15
N LYS A 81 6.64 -8.12 -5.88
CA LYS A 81 7.40 -6.91 -6.30
C LYS A 81 7.04 -6.42 -7.71
N LYS A 82 6.61 -7.30 -8.61
CA LYS A 82 6.22 -6.93 -9.99
C LYS A 82 4.88 -6.19 -10.01
N ALA A 83 4.63 -5.40 -11.04
CA ALA A 83 3.30 -4.87 -11.28
C ALA A 83 2.31 -6.02 -11.63
N PRO A 84 1.01 -5.92 -11.24
CA PRO A 84 0.05 -7.02 -11.40
C PRO A 84 -0.05 -7.61 -12.81
N LYS A 85 0.16 -6.79 -13.85
CA LYS A 85 0.01 -7.16 -15.27
C LYS A 85 1.28 -7.67 -15.95
N VAL A 86 2.41 -7.69 -15.26
CA VAL A 86 3.67 -8.20 -15.82
C VAL A 86 3.66 -9.71 -15.85
N GLU A 87 3.86 -10.31 -17.01
CA GLU A 87 4.13 -11.74 -17.12
C GLU A 87 5.61 -12.03 -16.88
N LEU A 88 5.88 -12.96 -15.96
CA LEU A 88 7.23 -13.44 -15.70
C LEU A 88 7.60 -14.54 -16.69
N PRO A 89 8.81 -14.52 -17.28
CA PRO A 89 9.30 -15.64 -18.07
C PRO A 89 9.42 -16.91 -17.22
N PRO A 90 9.54 -18.10 -17.84
CA PRO A 90 9.79 -19.34 -17.10
C PRO A 90 11.20 -19.31 -16.49
N LEU A 91 11.30 -18.89 -15.23
CA LEU A 91 12.57 -18.86 -14.49
C LEU A 91 12.82 -20.24 -13.85
N THR A 92 14.00 -20.79 -14.11
CA THR A 92 14.47 -22.11 -13.69
C THR A 92 15.78 -22.08 -12.90
N ASP A 93 16.57 -21.01 -13.00
CA ASP A 93 17.75 -20.79 -12.17
C ASP A 93 17.90 -19.32 -11.67
N LEU A 94 18.84 -19.08 -10.75
CA LEU A 94 19.08 -17.75 -10.17
C LEU A 94 19.74 -16.75 -11.14
N HIS A 95 20.52 -17.22 -12.12
CA HIS A 95 21.15 -16.36 -13.14
C HIS A 95 20.11 -15.84 -14.13
N GLU A 96 19.11 -16.65 -14.49
CA GLU A 96 17.95 -16.22 -15.27
C GLU A 96 17.16 -15.14 -14.52
N VAL A 97 16.97 -15.30 -13.20
CA VAL A 97 16.31 -14.27 -12.37
C VAL A 97 17.12 -12.97 -12.36
N HIS A 98 18.44 -13.06 -12.19
CA HIS A 98 19.34 -11.90 -12.20
C HIS A 98 19.32 -11.16 -13.54
N THR A 99 19.50 -11.89 -14.65
CA THR A 99 19.45 -11.36 -16.02
C THR A 99 18.11 -10.69 -16.30
N MET A 100 17.00 -11.37 -15.97
CA MET A 100 15.65 -10.85 -16.18
C MET A 100 15.43 -9.55 -15.42
N LEU A 101 15.86 -9.47 -14.16
CA LEU A 101 15.75 -8.24 -13.39
C LEU A 101 16.59 -7.12 -14.03
N ALA A 102 17.83 -7.40 -14.44
CA ALA A 102 18.71 -6.41 -15.09
C ALA A 102 18.10 -5.79 -16.35
N GLU A 103 17.35 -6.57 -17.13
CA GLU A 103 16.70 -6.08 -18.33
C GLU A 103 15.37 -5.36 -18.05
N ARG A 104 14.64 -5.74 -16.98
CA ARG A 104 13.26 -5.30 -16.74
C ARG A 104 13.06 -4.32 -15.59
N VAL A 105 14.11 -3.99 -14.82
CA VAL A 105 14.10 -3.00 -13.72
C VAL A 105 13.37 -1.71 -14.11
N LYS A 106 13.73 -1.12 -15.26
CA LYS A 106 13.18 0.17 -15.70
C LYS A 106 11.69 0.08 -16.00
N GLN A 107 11.27 -1.00 -16.67
CA GLN A 107 9.87 -1.21 -17.04
C GLN A 107 8.98 -1.35 -15.81
N TRP A 108 9.42 -2.10 -14.79
CA TRP A 108 8.63 -2.25 -13.56
C TRP A 108 8.51 -0.95 -12.79
N ALA A 109 9.60 -0.18 -12.68
CA ALA A 109 9.58 1.12 -12.01
C ALA A 109 8.63 2.11 -12.70
N GLU A 110 8.65 2.15 -14.04
CA GLU A 110 7.77 3.00 -14.84
C GLU A 110 6.29 2.58 -14.70
N GLU A 111 5.98 1.29 -14.79
CA GLU A 111 4.62 0.76 -14.64
C GLU A 111 4.04 1.01 -13.24
N TRP A 112 4.83 0.83 -12.19
CA TRP A 112 4.42 1.15 -10.82
C TRP A 112 4.12 2.64 -10.66
N LYS A 113 4.96 3.51 -11.21
CA LYS A 113 4.77 4.95 -11.18
C LYS A 113 3.51 5.36 -11.94
N GLU A 114 3.28 4.79 -13.13
CA GLU A 114 2.09 5.08 -13.92
C GLU A 114 0.81 4.61 -13.21
N GLN A 115 0.84 3.40 -12.66
CA GLN A 115 -0.29 2.85 -11.91
C GLN A 115 -0.60 3.69 -10.68
N GLY A 116 0.40 4.04 -9.87
CA GLY A 116 0.23 4.89 -8.70
C GLY A 116 -0.32 6.27 -9.06
N LEU A 117 0.16 6.87 -10.14
CA LEU A 117 -0.37 8.15 -10.64
C LEU A 117 -1.83 8.03 -11.09
N ARG A 118 -2.17 6.91 -11.76
CA ARG A 118 -3.53 6.64 -12.22
C ARG A 118 -4.48 6.42 -11.05
N GLU A 119 -4.10 5.64 -10.05
CA GLU A 119 -4.88 5.41 -8.84
C GLU A 119 -5.08 6.70 -8.06
N GLY A 120 -4.01 7.45 -7.78
CA GLY A 120 -4.10 8.74 -7.08
C GLY A 120 -4.96 9.77 -7.83
N ARG A 121 -4.88 9.80 -9.17
CA ARG A 121 -5.77 10.65 -9.98
C ARG A 121 -7.23 10.21 -9.90
N GLN A 122 -7.51 8.91 -9.84
CA GLN A 122 -8.88 8.41 -9.73
C GLN A 122 -9.48 8.70 -8.36
N GLU A 123 -8.71 8.48 -7.30
CA GLU A 123 -9.10 8.78 -5.92
C GLU A 123 -9.34 10.28 -5.73
N GLY A 124 -8.36 11.13 -6.08
CA GLY A 124 -8.52 12.58 -5.96
C GLY A 124 -9.66 13.16 -6.82
N ARG A 125 -9.99 12.53 -7.97
CA ARG A 125 -11.19 12.92 -8.75
C ARG A 125 -12.50 12.52 -8.07
N LYS A 126 -12.53 11.39 -7.35
CA LYS A 126 -13.72 10.94 -6.63
C LYS A 126 -13.94 11.83 -5.41
N GLU A 127 -12.90 12.04 -4.60
CA GLU A 127 -12.93 12.91 -3.43
C GLU A 127 -13.32 14.34 -3.82
N GLY A 128 -12.58 14.95 -4.77
CA GLY A 128 -12.88 16.32 -5.21
C GLY A 128 -14.27 16.48 -5.84
N ARG A 129 -14.83 15.42 -6.46
CA ARG A 129 -16.22 15.45 -6.94
C ARG A 129 -17.20 15.41 -5.77
N GLN A 130 -16.95 14.58 -4.76
CA GLN A 130 -17.83 14.46 -3.60
C GLN A 130 -17.83 15.76 -2.78
N GLU A 131 -16.65 16.31 -2.50
CA GLU A 131 -16.50 17.61 -1.84
C GLU A 131 -17.18 18.73 -2.63
N GLY A 132 -16.96 18.78 -3.95
CA GLY A 132 -17.59 19.79 -4.80
C GLY A 132 -19.12 19.68 -4.86
N LEU A 133 -19.68 18.48 -4.82
CA LEU A 133 -21.13 18.26 -4.73
C LEU A 133 -21.68 18.74 -3.38
N GLN A 134 -21.03 18.38 -2.28
CA GLN A 134 -21.43 18.77 -0.93
C GLN A 134 -21.37 20.29 -0.75
N GLN A 135 -20.28 20.93 -1.19
CA GLN A 135 -20.15 22.39 -1.13
C GLN A 135 -21.22 23.07 -1.98
N GLY A 136 -21.47 22.59 -3.20
CA GLY A 136 -22.50 23.15 -4.07
C GLY A 136 -23.92 23.00 -3.49
N GLU A 137 -24.18 21.90 -2.79
CA GLU A 137 -25.44 21.66 -2.10
C GLU A 137 -25.61 22.60 -0.89
N ALA A 138 -24.58 22.73 -0.05
CA ALA A 138 -24.57 23.68 1.06
C ALA A 138 -24.78 25.14 0.59
N GLU A 139 -24.09 25.57 -0.47
CA GLU A 139 -24.27 26.89 -1.07
C GLU A 139 -25.69 27.09 -1.62
N THR A 140 -26.30 26.04 -2.18
CA THR A 140 -27.67 26.07 -2.68
C THR A 140 -28.66 26.18 -1.52
N LEU A 141 -28.45 25.40 -0.47
CA LEU A 141 -29.28 25.42 0.73
C LEU A 141 -29.24 26.80 1.40
N LEU A 142 -28.07 27.42 1.52
CA LEU A 142 -27.94 28.79 2.03
C LEU A 142 -28.75 29.81 1.23
N LYS A 143 -28.77 29.70 -0.10
CA LYS A 143 -29.60 30.58 -0.95
C LYS A 143 -31.09 30.36 -0.68
N LEU A 144 -31.52 29.11 -0.52
CA LEU A 144 -32.91 28.78 -0.20
C LEU A 144 -33.32 29.29 1.19
N PHE A 145 -32.46 29.13 2.19
CA PHE A 145 -32.68 29.68 3.53
C PHE A 145 -32.85 31.19 3.47
N LYS A 146 -31.98 31.89 2.72
CA LYS A 146 -32.07 33.34 2.55
C LYS A 146 -33.35 33.78 1.84
N LEU A 147 -33.79 33.03 0.84
CA LEU A 147 -35.03 33.31 0.12
C LEU A 147 -36.28 33.08 0.97
N LYS A 148 -36.28 32.05 1.83
CA LYS A 148 -37.45 31.69 2.65
C LYS A 148 -37.54 32.49 3.95
N PHE A 149 -36.42 32.62 4.66
CA PHE A 149 -36.38 33.16 6.03
C PHE A 149 -35.77 34.56 6.11
N GLY A 150 -35.17 35.08 5.03
CA GLY A 150 -34.53 36.40 5.02
C GLY A 150 -33.08 36.34 5.49
N GLU A 151 -32.70 37.11 6.49
CA GLU A 151 -31.33 37.06 7.02
C GLU A 151 -31.08 35.73 7.75
N VAL A 152 -30.01 35.04 7.36
CA VAL A 152 -29.60 33.77 7.97
C VAL A 152 -28.51 34.07 9.00
N PRO A 153 -28.70 33.71 10.28
CA PRO A 153 -27.69 33.94 11.32
C PRO A 153 -26.37 33.22 11.02
N ASP A 154 -25.24 33.82 11.42
CA ASP A 154 -23.90 33.26 11.16
C ASP A 154 -23.70 31.83 11.66
N TRP A 155 -24.31 31.48 12.81
CA TRP A 155 -24.24 30.13 13.36
C TRP A 155 -24.88 29.09 12.42
N ALA A 156 -25.97 29.45 11.74
CA ALA A 156 -26.66 28.59 10.79
C ALA A 156 -25.85 28.45 9.50
N VAL A 157 -25.19 29.53 9.07
CA VAL A 157 -24.29 29.51 7.91
C VAL A 157 -23.15 28.52 8.14
N GLN A 158 -22.46 28.61 9.29
CA GLN A 158 -21.38 27.69 9.63
C GLN A 158 -21.87 26.25 9.70
N LYS A 159 -23.01 26.02 10.37
CA LYS A 159 -23.60 24.68 10.49
C LYS A 159 -23.93 24.05 9.13
N ILE A 160 -24.38 24.84 8.14
CA ILE A 160 -24.67 24.35 6.78
C ILE A 160 -23.38 24.05 6.00
N LEU A 161 -22.36 24.89 6.11
CA LEU A 161 -21.09 24.69 5.40
C LEU A 161 -20.30 23.47 5.91
N GLU A 162 -20.43 23.14 7.19
CA GLU A 162 -19.76 22.00 7.82
C GLU A 162 -20.59 20.71 7.80
N ALA A 163 -21.84 20.78 7.36
CA ALA A 163 -22.76 19.65 7.39
C ALA A 163 -22.35 18.55 6.42
N ASP A 164 -22.53 17.30 6.84
CA ASP A 164 -22.38 16.17 5.94
C ASP A 164 -23.52 16.10 4.91
N LYS A 165 -23.32 15.26 3.89
CA LYS A 165 -24.32 15.09 2.83
C LYS A 165 -25.71 14.68 3.35
N ALA A 166 -25.79 13.81 4.35
CA ALA A 166 -27.07 13.31 4.84
C ALA A 166 -27.84 14.41 5.57
N GLN A 167 -27.14 15.26 6.31
CA GLN A 167 -27.72 16.45 6.94
C GLN A 167 -28.23 17.44 5.88
N LEU A 168 -27.42 17.72 4.85
CA LEU A 168 -27.82 18.60 3.75
C LEU A 168 -29.06 18.09 3.01
N ASP A 169 -29.07 16.81 2.61
CA ASP A 169 -30.21 16.16 1.94
C ASP A 169 -31.49 16.30 2.79
N SER A 170 -31.40 16.00 4.09
CA SER A 170 -32.53 16.11 5.02
C SER A 170 -33.06 17.54 5.15
N TRP A 171 -32.18 18.53 5.18
CA TRP A 171 -32.59 19.93 5.27
C TRP A 171 -33.20 20.43 3.97
N VAL A 172 -32.70 19.98 2.81
CA VAL A 172 -33.31 20.29 1.49
C VAL A 172 -34.75 19.79 1.43
N GLU A 173 -35.05 18.60 1.95
CA GLU A 173 -36.43 18.06 1.95
C GLU A 173 -37.37 18.86 2.87
N LEU A 174 -36.86 19.31 4.02
CA LEU A 174 -37.66 19.97 5.05
C LEU A 174 -37.73 21.49 4.89
N ILE A 175 -36.86 22.09 4.07
CA ILE A 175 -36.78 23.55 3.95
C ILE A 175 -38.07 24.18 3.47
N LEU A 176 -38.88 23.48 2.67
CA LEU A 176 -40.14 24.01 2.15
C LEU A 176 -41.24 24.03 3.20
N THR A 177 -41.21 23.15 4.19
CA THR A 177 -42.25 23.01 5.22
C THR A 177 -41.87 23.61 6.57
N ALA A 178 -40.59 23.83 6.85
CA ALA A 178 -40.14 24.37 8.13
C ALA A 178 -40.58 25.83 8.39
N ASP A 179 -40.97 26.14 9.62
CA ASP A 179 -41.46 27.48 9.99
C ASP A 179 -40.35 28.48 10.35
N SER A 180 -39.16 27.99 10.71
CA SER A 180 -37.99 28.83 11.04
C SER A 180 -36.66 28.11 10.82
N VAL A 181 -35.56 28.88 10.86
CA VAL A 181 -34.18 28.36 10.79
C VAL A 181 -33.88 27.42 11.96
N GLU A 182 -34.33 27.77 13.17
CA GLU A 182 -34.16 26.98 14.39
C GLU A 182 -34.94 25.67 14.36
N SER A 183 -36.13 25.65 13.75
CA SER A 183 -36.92 24.42 13.62
C SER A 183 -36.23 23.38 12.71
N LEU A 184 -35.48 23.86 11.73
CA LEU A 184 -34.84 23.02 10.71
C LEU A 184 -33.41 22.59 11.09
N LEU A 185 -32.66 23.50 11.70
CA LEU A 185 -31.25 23.29 12.07
C LEU A 185 -31.04 23.06 13.58
N GLY A 186 -32.08 23.16 14.40
CA GLY A 186 -32.02 23.02 15.87
C GLY A 186 -31.71 21.61 16.34
#